data_AF-A0AAD5NY27-F1
#
_entry.id   AF-A0AAD5NY27-F1
#
_cell.length_a   1.000
_cell.length_b   1.000
_cell.length_c   1.000
_cell.angle_alpha   90.00
_cell.angle_beta   90.00
_cell.angle_gamma   90.00
#
_symmetry.space_group_name_H-M   'P 1'
#
loop_
_entity.id
_entity.type
_entity.pdbx_description
1 polymer ?
#
loop_
_entity_poly.entity_id
_entity_poly.type
_entity_poly.pdbx_seq_one_letter_code
_entity_poly.pdbx_strand_id
1 'polypeptide(L)'
;MKLGLSILFEKEILEALDSIATTIKINYHTLEEDLYATALCFRLLRLHDHEISQDILRVFMDGNGSFSTSKCRDIKRLIELFEASHLALEDENILEEAKGFSNGILREAYSTLDGELAAKVAHILELPSHLRLQWFQVKWHLKMYERNKDIDSTGCGRIWGWLGN
;
A
#
# COMPACT_ATOMS: atom_id res chain seq x y z
N MET A 1 -1.40 2.72 -10.45
CA MET A 1 -1.83 1.44 -11.09
C MET A 1 -0.63 0.73 -11.69
N LYS A 2 -0.50 -0.59 -11.50
CA LYS A 2 0.81 -1.30 -11.56
C LYS A 2 1.33 -1.68 -12.95
N LEU A 3 0.48 -1.66 -14.00
CA LEU A 3 0.81 -2.20 -15.34
C LEU A 3 0.46 -1.28 -16.52
N GLY A 4 0.05 -0.02 -16.28
CA GLY A 4 -0.29 0.92 -17.36
C GLY A 4 -1.55 0.56 -18.18
N LEU A 5 -2.29 -0.48 -17.79
CA LEU A 5 -3.53 -0.91 -18.44
C LEU A 5 -4.77 -0.12 -18.02
N SER A 6 -4.62 0.94 -17.21
CA SER A 6 -5.73 1.76 -16.68
C SER A 6 -6.62 2.31 -17.76
N ILE A 7 -6.00 2.72 -18.88
CA ILE A 7 -6.70 3.35 -19.99
C ILE A 7 -7.72 2.39 -20.64
N LEU A 8 -7.49 1.07 -20.57
CA LEU A 8 -8.37 0.08 -21.18
C LEU A 8 -9.61 -0.22 -20.33
N PHE A 9 -9.57 0.08 -19.03
CA PHE A 9 -10.62 -0.25 -18.06
C PHE A 9 -11.05 0.99 -17.26
N GLU A 10 -10.78 2.19 -17.78
CA GLU A 10 -10.98 3.43 -17.04
C GLU A 10 -12.44 3.58 -16.61
N LYS A 11 -13.37 3.28 -17.53
CA LYS A 11 -14.80 3.33 -17.26
C LYS A 11 -15.21 2.33 -16.17
N GLU A 12 -14.79 1.09 -16.29
CA GLU A 12 -15.12 0.01 -15.34
C GLU A 12 -14.54 0.31 -13.96
N ILE A 13 -13.34 0.89 -13.90
CA ILE A 13 -12.71 1.31 -12.65
C ILE A 13 -13.51 2.42 -11.99
N LEU A 14 -13.91 3.45 -12.76
CA LEU A 14 -14.70 4.56 -12.23
C LEU A 14 -16.07 4.08 -11.73
N GLU A 15 -16.79 3.26 -12.50
CA GLU A 15 -18.08 2.69 -12.08
C GLU A 15 -17.97 1.85 -10.81
N ALA A 16 -16.89 1.08 -10.66
CA ALA A 16 -16.63 0.31 -9.45
C ALA A 16 -16.33 1.22 -8.24
N LEU A 17 -15.54 2.28 -8.43
CA LEU A 17 -15.21 3.24 -7.38
C LEU A 17 -16.43 4.06 -6.95
N ASP A 18 -17.28 4.49 -7.88
CA ASP A 18 -18.57 5.15 -7.60
C ASP A 18 -19.48 4.29 -6.72
N SER A 19 -19.57 3.00 -7.03
CA SER A 19 -20.36 2.02 -6.26
C SER A 19 -19.80 1.86 -4.83
N ILE A 20 -18.47 1.74 -4.70
CA ILE A 20 -17.80 1.64 -3.40
C ILE A 20 -17.99 2.93 -2.60
N ALA A 21 -17.81 4.09 -3.21
CA ALA A 21 -17.99 5.40 -2.57
C ALA A 21 -19.42 5.56 -2.04
N THR A 22 -20.41 5.18 -2.84
CA THR A 22 -21.83 5.20 -2.45
C THR A 22 -22.09 4.28 -1.26
N THR A 23 -21.52 3.07 -1.29
CA THR A 23 -21.64 2.09 -0.21
C THR A 23 -21.04 2.60 1.10
N ILE A 24 -19.84 3.19 1.06
CA ILE A 24 -19.17 3.76 2.24
C ILE A 24 -19.97 4.94 2.81
N LYS A 25 -20.55 5.79 1.95
CA LYS A 25 -21.39 6.91 2.38
C LYS A 25 -22.67 6.45 3.07
N ILE A 26 -23.25 5.33 2.64
CA ILE A 26 -24.47 4.75 3.24
C ILE A 26 -24.12 3.98 4.52
N ASN A 27 -23.02 3.24 4.52
CA ASN A 27 -22.58 2.41 5.63
C ASN A 27 -21.09 2.61 5.90
N TYR A 28 -20.80 3.46 6.87
CA TYR A 28 -19.44 3.75 7.29
C TYR A 28 -18.73 2.53 7.91
N HIS A 29 -19.50 1.55 8.39
CA HIS A 29 -18.98 0.38 9.09
C HIS A 29 -18.43 -0.73 8.17
N THR A 30 -18.61 -0.59 6.85
CA THR A 30 -18.32 -1.69 5.89
C THR A 30 -16.83 -2.10 5.82
N LEU A 31 -15.92 -1.29 6.35
CA LEU A 31 -14.46 -1.48 6.27
C LEU A 31 -13.76 -1.59 7.63
N GLU A 32 -14.50 -1.57 8.74
CA GLU A 32 -13.96 -1.28 10.08
C GLU A 32 -12.93 -2.26 10.65
N GLU A 33 -12.73 -3.43 10.03
CA GLU A 33 -11.87 -4.48 10.58
C GLU A 33 -10.53 -4.68 9.84
N ASP A 34 -10.37 -4.12 8.63
CA ASP A 34 -9.12 -4.26 7.88
C ASP A 34 -8.52 -2.91 7.47
N LEU A 35 -7.44 -2.55 8.16
CA LEU A 35 -6.64 -1.36 7.86
C LEU A 35 -6.12 -1.37 6.43
N TYR A 36 -5.71 -2.54 5.90
CA TYR A 36 -5.19 -2.61 4.54
C TYR A 36 -6.29 -2.25 3.54
N ALA A 37 -7.45 -2.90 3.65
CA ALA A 37 -8.58 -2.63 2.77
C ALA A 37 -9.06 -1.18 2.90
N THR A 38 -9.17 -0.66 4.13
CA THR A 38 -9.62 0.72 4.36
C THR A 38 -8.67 1.75 3.75
N ALA A 39 -7.36 1.63 4.03
CA ALA A 39 -6.35 2.55 3.50
C ALA A 39 -6.26 2.45 1.97
N LEU A 40 -6.37 1.24 1.41
CA LEU A 40 -6.38 1.02 -0.04
C LEU A 40 -7.60 1.68 -0.69
N CYS A 41 -8.80 1.43 -0.15
CA CYS A 41 -10.03 2.04 -0.64
C CYS A 41 -9.97 3.56 -0.56
N PHE A 42 -9.55 4.10 0.59
CA PHE A 42 -9.36 5.54 0.79
C PHE A 42 -8.42 6.12 -0.27
N ARG A 43 -7.26 5.48 -0.49
CA ARG A 43 -6.26 5.93 -1.46
C ARG A 43 -6.81 5.91 -2.88
N LEU A 44 -7.47 4.82 -3.29
CA LEU A 44 -8.04 4.70 -4.62
C LEU A 44 -9.13 5.75 -4.86
N LEU A 45 -10.04 5.93 -3.90
CA LEU A 45 -11.12 6.89 -4.01
C LEU A 45 -10.58 8.32 -4.16
N ARG A 46 -9.62 8.74 -3.33
CA ARG A 46 -9.03 10.09 -3.45
C ARG A 46 -8.22 10.32 -4.73
N LEU A 47 -7.57 9.28 -5.25
CA LEU A 47 -6.87 9.37 -6.54
C LEU A 47 -7.81 9.51 -7.74
N HIS A 48 -9.10 9.23 -7.54
CA HIS A 48 -10.16 9.34 -8.54
C HIS A 48 -11.20 10.39 -8.14
N ASP A 49 -10.76 11.45 -7.45
CA ASP A 49 -11.56 12.65 -7.14
C ASP A 49 -12.80 12.42 -6.25
N HIS A 50 -12.84 11.32 -5.50
CA HIS A 50 -13.86 11.13 -4.48
C HIS A 50 -13.47 11.79 -3.16
N GLU A 51 -14.37 12.62 -2.65
CA GLU A 51 -14.26 13.22 -1.32
C GLU A 51 -14.61 12.19 -0.23
N ILE A 52 -13.56 11.63 0.39
CA ILE A 52 -13.66 10.68 1.52
C ILE A 52 -12.99 11.30 2.74
N SER A 53 -13.73 11.38 3.86
CA SER A 53 -13.20 11.88 5.13
C SER A 53 -12.13 10.95 5.71
N GLN A 54 -11.09 11.54 6.31
CA GLN A 54 -10.08 10.84 7.11
C GLN A 54 -10.65 10.06 8.30
N ASP A 55 -11.89 10.36 8.72
CA ASP A 55 -12.55 9.70 9.85
C ASP A 55 -12.72 8.19 9.66
N ILE A 56 -12.69 7.70 8.42
CA ILE A 56 -12.69 6.26 8.13
C ILE A 56 -11.49 5.52 8.75
N LEU A 57 -10.39 6.23 9.01
CA LEU A 57 -9.20 5.67 9.64
C LEU A 57 -9.25 5.75 11.18
N ARG A 58 -10.20 6.51 11.76
CA ARG A 58 -10.29 6.75 13.20
C ARG A 58 -10.46 5.46 14.00
N VAL A 59 -11.11 4.44 13.43
CA VAL A 59 -11.30 3.12 14.06
C VAL A 59 -9.97 2.40 14.36
N PHE A 60 -8.88 2.76 13.67
CA PHE A 60 -7.55 2.17 13.88
C PHE A 60 -6.73 2.90 14.94
N MET A 61 -7.23 4.04 15.45
CA MET A 61 -6.59 4.81 16.50
C MET A 61 -6.89 4.21 17.88
N ASP A 62 -6.03 4.53 18.85
CA ASP A 62 -6.20 4.23 20.27
C ASP A 62 -6.80 5.42 21.03
N GLY A 63 -7.02 5.25 22.33
CA GLY A 63 -7.58 6.30 23.19
C GLY A 63 -6.66 7.51 23.39
N ASN A 64 -5.40 7.42 22.98
CA ASN A 64 -4.42 8.51 23.06
C ASN A 64 -4.40 9.35 21.78
N GLY A 65 -5.18 8.97 20.76
CA GLY A 65 -5.20 9.66 19.47
C GLY A 65 -4.00 9.30 18.59
N SER A 66 -3.34 8.17 18.81
CA SER A 66 -2.32 7.61 17.91
C SER A 66 -2.81 6.32 17.27
N PHE A 67 -2.20 5.90 16.16
CA PHE A 67 -2.54 4.62 15.56
C PHE A 67 -2.11 3.46 16.46
N SER A 68 -3.01 2.50 16.64
CA SER A 68 -2.77 1.39 17.53
C SER A 68 -1.75 0.43 16.92
N THR A 69 -0.59 0.26 17.57
CA THR A 69 0.44 -0.68 17.14
C THR A 69 -0.05 -2.13 17.08
N SER A 70 -1.04 -2.51 17.89
CA SER A 70 -1.64 -3.85 17.84
C SER A 70 -2.51 -4.06 16.59
N LYS A 71 -3.21 -3.01 16.13
CA LYS A 71 -4.00 -3.03 14.89
C LYS A 71 -3.13 -2.90 13.64
N CYS A 72 -1.95 -2.27 13.76
CA CYS A 72 -1.06 -1.88 12.67
C CYS A 72 0.28 -2.66 12.64
N ARG A 73 0.28 -3.97 12.94
CA ARG A 73 1.54 -4.76 12.98
C ARG A 73 2.10 -5.21 11.63
N ASP A 74 1.24 -5.37 10.63
CA ASP A 74 1.68 -5.90 9.33
C ASP A 74 2.35 -4.80 8.50
N ILE A 75 3.56 -5.07 8.00
CA ILE A 75 4.31 -4.20 7.11
C ILE A 75 3.49 -3.78 5.88
N LYS A 76 2.63 -4.65 5.35
CA LYS A 76 1.76 -4.34 4.21
C LYS A 76 0.69 -3.32 4.59
N ARG A 77 0.11 -3.43 5.79
CA ARG A 77 -0.85 -2.47 6.33
C ARG A 77 -0.18 -1.11 6.54
N LEU A 78 1.03 -1.10 7.10
CA LEU A 78 1.81 0.12 7.30
C LEU A 78 2.19 0.81 6.00
N ILE A 79 2.60 0.05 4.99
CA ILE A 79 2.84 0.56 3.63
C ILE A 79 1.58 1.21 3.07
N GLU A 80 0.43 0.55 3.17
CA GLU A 80 -0.80 1.08 2.59
C GLU A 80 -1.30 2.33 3.34
N LEU A 81 -1.17 2.34 4.67
CA LEU A 81 -1.45 3.51 5.51
C LEU A 81 -0.53 4.68 5.15
N PHE A 82 0.78 4.41 4.95
CA PHE A 82 1.74 5.41 4.49
C PHE A 82 1.33 5.99 3.14
N GLU A 83 1.01 5.15 2.16
CA GLU A 83 0.59 5.59 0.82
C GLU A 83 -0.70 6.42 0.88
N ALA A 84 -1.69 6.00 1.67
CA ALA A 84 -2.94 6.72 1.89
C ALA A 84 -2.72 8.08 2.57
N SER A 85 -1.86 8.15 3.58
CA SER A 85 -1.58 9.37 4.34
C SER A 85 -0.95 10.49 3.49
N HIS A 86 -0.29 10.14 2.38
CA HIS A 86 0.29 11.11 1.45
C HIS A 86 -0.73 11.74 0.48
N LEU A 87 -2.01 11.46 0.66
CA LEU A 87 -3.13 12.14 0.01
C LEU A 87 -3.86 13.11 0.95
N ALA A 88 -3.23 13.47 2.08
CA ALA A 88 -3.77 14.44 3.02
C ALA A 88 -3.98 15.81 2.37
N LEU A 89 -5.10 16.43 2.69
CA LEU A 89 -5.40 17.84 2.45
C LEU A 89 -4.99 18.66 3.66
N GLU A 90 -5.09 20.00 3.54
CA GLU A 90 -4.88 20.89 4.68
C GLU A 90 -5.84 20.55 5.83
N ASP A 91 -5.34 20.68 7.07
CA ASP A 91 -6.08 20.44 8.32
C ASP A 91 -6.51 18.98 8.61
N GLU A 92 -5.96 17.99 7.87
CA GLU A 92 -6.23 16.57 8.10
C GLU A 92 -5.28 15.90 9.09
N ASN A 93 -5.52 16.15 10.38
CA ASN A 93 -4.70 15.66 11.49
C ASN A 93 -4.58 14.13 11.63
N ILE A 94 -5.60 13.34 11.28
CA ILE A 94 -5.56 11.87 11.34
C ILE A 94 -4.58 11.36 10.28
N LEU A 95 -4.58 11.95 9.08
CA LEU A 95 -3.65 11.57 8.03
C LEU A 95 -2.22 12.05 8.32
N GLU A 96 -2.06 13.23 8.91
CA GLU A 96 -0.74 13.71 9.34
C GLU A 96 -0.16 12.81 10.44
N GLU A 97 -0.97 12.36 11.40
CA GLU A 97 -0.54 11.31 12.35
C GLU A 97 -0.17 10.05 11.57
N ALA A 98 -1.09 9.52 10.76
CA ALA A 98 -0.90 8.25 10.04
C ALA A 98 0.42 8.23 9.27
N LYS A 99 0.79 9.37 8.67
CA LYS A 99 2.06 9.58 7.99
C LYS A 99 3.23 9.48 8.95
N GLY A 100 3.22 10.19 10.06
CA GLY A 100 4.24 10.12 11.10
C GLY A 100 4.41 8.72 11.69
N PHE A 101 3.30 8.09 12.09
CA PHE A 101 3.28 6.75 12.68
C PHE A 101 3.82 5.68 11.71
N SER A 102 3.27 5.63 10.49
CA SER A 102 3.70 4.64 9.50
C SER A 102 5.15 4.86 9.07
N ASN A 103 5.58 6.10 8.88
CA ASN A 103 6.97 6.43 8.53
C ASN A 103 7.96 5.99 9.61
N GLY A 104 7.65 6.26 10.89
CA GLY A 104 8.47 5.86 12.02
C GLY A 104 8.68 4.34 12.07
N ILE A 105 7.58 3.58 12.02
CA ILE A 105 7.65 2.11 12.09
C ILE A 105 8.31 1.52 10.85
N LEU A 106 8.02 2.03 9.65
CA LEU A 106 8.65 1.55 8.41
C LEU A 106 10.16 1.79 8.41
N ARG A 107 10.64 2.91 8.97
CA ARG A 107 12.07 3.21 9.11
C ARG A 107 12.75 2.30 10.13
N GLU A 108 12.11 2.02 11.24
CA GLU A 108 12.63 1.08 12.25
C GLU A 108 12.73 -0.33 11.66
N ALA A 109 11.65 -0.80 11.02
CA ALA A 109 11.57 -2.10 10.38
C ALA A 109 12.58 -2.27 9.24
N TYR A 110 12.92 -1.18 8.51
CA TYR A 110 13.86 -1.25 7.40
C TYR A 110 15.19 -1.95 7.74
N SER A 111 15.67 -1.80 8.98
CA SER A 111 16.92 -2.41 9.46
C SER A 111 16.85 -3.93 9.65
N THR A 112 15.65 -4.49 9.81
CA THR A 112 15.41 -5.92 10.07
C THR A 112 14.85 -6.65 8.87
N LEU A 113 14.41 -5.93 7.83
CA LEU A 113 13.89 -6.49 6.59
C LEU A 113 15.03 -6.89 5.64
N ASP A 114 14.82 -7.97 4.88
CA ASP A 114 15.72 -8.42 3.84
C ASP A 114 15.06 -8.46 2.45
N GLY A 115 15.88 -8.68 1.43
CA GLY A 115 15.45 -9.00 0.08
C GLY A 115 14.52 -7.97 -0.59
N GLU A 116 13.39 -8.47 -1.09
CA GLU A 116 12.40 -7.68 -1.84
C GLU A 116 11.64 -6.70 -0.95
N LEU A 117 11.33 -7.11 0.28
CA LEU A 117 10.49 -6.31 1.17
C LEU A 117 11.24 -5.06 1.65
N ALA A 118 12.53 -5.19 1.97
CA ALA A 118 13.40 -4.05 2.26
C ALA A 118 13.49 -3.08 1.08
N ALA A 119 13.68 -3.59 -0.15
CA ALA A 119 13.73 -2.76 -1.35
C ALA A 119 12.41 -2.02 -1.61
N LYS A 120 11.27 -2.67 -1.33
CA LYS A 120 9.94 -2.06 -1.45
C LYS A 120 9.74 -0.96 -0.42
N VAL A 121 10.11 -1.19 0.85
CA VAL A 121 9.99 -0.18 1.92
C VAL A 121 10.90 1.02 1.63
N ALA A 122 12.16 0.80 1.23
CA ALA A 122 13.04 1.88 0.80
C ALA A 122 12.43 2.71 -0.33
N HIS A 123 11.86 2.05 -1.34
CA HIS A 123 11.27 2.72 -2.48
C HIS A 123 10.07 3.59 -2.07
N ILE A 124 9.21 3.12 -1.18
CA ILE A 124 8.03 3.87 -0.72
C ILE A 124 8.45 5.03 0.20
N LEU A 125 9.45 4.83 1.06
CA LEU A 125 9.98 5.89 1.93
C LEU A 125 10.69 7.02 1.16
N GLU A 126 11.21 6.74 -0.04
CA GLU A 126 11.77 7.76 -0.94
C GLU A 126 10.67 8.65 -1.52
N LEU A 127 9.59 8.04 -2.01
CA LEU A 127 8.44 8.75 -2.56
C LEU A 127 7.18 7.85 -2.52
N PRO A 128 5.99 8.38 -2.23
CA PRO A 128 4.73 7.66 -2.42
C PRO A 128 4.48 7.30 -3.89
N SER A 129 3.71 6.25 -4.11
CA SER A 129 3.47 5.69 -5.44
C SER A 129 2.68 6.62 -6.37
N HIS A 130 1.77 7.44 -5.85
CA HIS A 130 1.01 8.39 -6.68
C HIS A 130 1.80 9.63 -7.09
N LEU A 131 2.88 9.95 -6.39
CA LEU A 131 3.76 11.07 -6.74
C LEU A 131 4.83 10.65 -7.76
N ARG A 132 4.97 9.35 -8.03
CA ARG A 132 5.87 8.83 -9.08
C ARG A 132 5.24 8.96 -10.45
N LEU A 133 6.03 9.41 -11.43
CA LEU A 133 5.62 9.34 -12.83
C LEU A 133 5.30 7.89 -13.20
N GLN A 134 4.13 7.69 -13.82
CA GLN A 134 3.58 6.35 -14.09
C GLN A 134 4.57 5.41 -14.78
N TRP A 135 5.38 5.93 -15.71
CA TRP A 135 6.40 5.15 -16.41
C TRP A 135 7.54 4.64 -15.51
N PHE A 136 7.99 5.45 -14.55
CA PHE A 136 9.00 5.00 -13.57
C PHE A 136 8.43 3.93 -12.65
N GLN A 137 7.17 4.03 -12.25
CA GLN A 137 6.48 3.02 -11.45
C GLN A 137 6.37 1.68 -12.19
N VAL A 138 5.95 1.71 -13.46
CA VAL A 138 5.83 0.50 -14.30
C VAL A 138 7.20 -0.15 -14.52
N LYS A 139 8.24 0.64 -14.85
CA LYS A 139 9.61 0.13 -14.99
C LYS A 139 10.13 -0.54 -13.71
N TRP A 140 9.91 0.09 -12.55
CA TRP A 140 10.33 -0.47 -11.27
C TRP A 140 9.61 -1.79 -10.97
N HIS A 141 8.29 -1.84 -11.20
CA HIS A 141 7.53 -3.07 -11.02
C HIS A 141 7.97 -4.18 -11.96
N LEU A 142 8.15 -3.88 -13.25
CA LEU A 142 8.62 -4.85 -14.23
C LEU A 142 9.97 -5.45 -13.79
N LYS A 143 10.91 -4.61 -13.35
CA LYS A 143 12.21 -5.03 -12.83
C LYS A 143 12.09 -5.94 -11.60
N MET A 144 11.17 -5.63 -10.68
CA MET A 144 10.92 -6.49 -9.50
C MET A 144 10.29 -7.83 -9.90
N TYR A 145 9.31 -7.82 -10.80
CA TYR A 145 8.69 -9.04 -11.34
C TYR A 145 9.70 -9.94 -12.07
N GLU A 146 10.59 -9.37 -12.87
CA GLU A 146 11.68 -10.10 -13.54
C GLU A 146 12.63 -10.74 -12.52
N ARG A 147 13.06 -9.98 -11.51
CA ARG A 147 13.93 -10.49 -10.43
C ARG A 147 13.29 -11.65 -9.67
N ASN A 148 11.98 -11.61 -9.43
CA ASN A 148 11.26 -12.68 -8.74
C ASN A 148 11.16 -13.96 -9.60
N LYS A 149 11.06 -13.84 -10.93
CA LYS A 149 11.13 -15.01 -11.83
C LYS A 149 12.50 -15.69 -11.79
N ASP A 150 13.57 -14.91 -11.70
CA ASP A 150 14.92 -15.46 -11.61
C ASP A 150 15.14 -16.21 -10.29
N ILE A 151 14.54 -15.75 -9.18
CA ILE A 151 14.58 -16.41 -7.87
C ILE A 151 13.82 -17.74 -7.88
N ASP A 152 12.63 -17.81 -8.50
CA ASP A 152 11.88 -19.07 -8.63
C ASP A 152 12.57 -20.08 -9.56
N SER A 153 13.29 -19.61 -10.58
CA SER A 153 14.04 -20.47 -11.52
C SER A 153 15.36 -21.00 -10.95
N THR A 154 15.92 -20.37 -9.91
CA THR A 154 17.18 -20.80 -9.27
C THR A 154 16.98 -21.76 -8.08
N GLY A 155 15.73 -22.05 -7.71
CA GLY A 155 15.38 -23.06 -6.70
C GLY A 155 15.46 -24.53 -7.17
N CYS A 156 15.63 -24.79 -8.48
CA CYS A 156 15.70 -26.15 -9.03
C CYS A 156 17.06 -26.44 -9.68
N GLY A 157 18.14 -26.32 -8.90
CA GLY A 157 19.51 -26.44 -9.43
C GLY A 157 20.51 -27.19 -8.55
N ARG A 158 20.09 -27.93 -7.52
CA ARG A 158 21.02 -28.74 -6.69
C ARG A 158 20.42 -30.08 -6.25
N ILE A 159 20.19 -31.01 -7.20
CA ILE A 159 19.97 -32.43 -6.85
C ILE A 159 20.63 -33.45 -7.82
N TRP A 160 21.64 -33.07 -8.61
CA TRP A 160 22.34 -34.05 -9.46
C TRP A 160 23.87 -33.99 -9.29
N GLY A 161 24.33 -34.11 -8.05
CA GLY A 161 25.75 -34.20 -7.69
C GLY A 161 26.16 -35.50 -6.98
N TRP A 162 25.25 -36.47 -6.85
CA TRP A 162 25.53 -37.78 -6.24
C TRP A 162 24.87 -38.86 -7.08
N LEU A 163 25.54 -39.29 -8.15
CA LEU A 163 25.55 -40.64 -8.74
C LEU A 163 26.29 -40.54 -10.09
N GLY A 164 27.57 -40.94 -10.10
CA GLY A 164 28.32 -41.11 -11.36
C GLY A 164 29.84 -40.95 -11.29
N ASN A 165 30.52 -41.65 -10.37
CA ASN A 165 31.66 -42.55 -10.62
C ASN A 165 32.24 -43.04 -9.28
#